data_AF-A0A511DRI3-F1
#
_entry.id   AF-A0A511DRI3-F1
#
_cell.length_a   1.000
_cell.length_b   1.000
_cell.length_c   1.000
_cell.angle_alpha   90.00
_cell.angle_beta   90.00
_cell.angle_gamma   90.00
#
_symmetry.space_group_name_H-M   'P 1'
#
loop_
_entity.id
_entity.type
_entity.pdbx_description
1 polymer ?
#
loop_
_entity_poly.entity_id
_entity_poly.type
_entity_poly.pdbx_seq_one_letter_code
_entity_poly.pdbx_strand_id
1 'polypeptide(L)'
;MAEIAARLSQVAMNSITEVDAFISASLSTDEITPKLKNGIDAVRNGLRAVATEGANRKAGICDCPVDHFSELMQDAHESVSGSTPSLGPGRSMAAAMLRIASAVARRAEVDLVAASIVTAASLGFMRAVPGLLTAIADELDAEEWRRIPVEIRTDK
;
A
#
# COMPACT_ATOMS: atom_id res chain seq x y z
N MET A 1 -0.72 6.46 -31.76
CA MET A 1 -0.86 5.27 -30.90
C MET A 1 0.32 5.07 -29.96
N ALA A 2 1.58 5.05 -30.44
CA ALA A 2 2.75 4.87 -29.57
C ALA A 2 2.92 5.95 -28.47
N GLU A 3 2.63 7.22 -28.79
CA GLU A 3 2.71 8.32 -27.82
C GLU A 3 1.69 8.20 -26.68
N ILE A 4 0.47 7.74 -26.98
CA ILE A 4 -0.59 7.54 -25.98
C ILE A 4 -0.19 6.42 -25.02
N ALA A 5 0.29 5.29 -25.54
CA ALA A 5 0.77 4.19 -24.72
C ALA A 5 1.92 4.61 -23.79
N ALA A 6 2.92 5.35 -24.32
CA ALA A 6 4.03 5.84 -23.53
C ALA A 6 3.59 6.79 -22.40
N ARG A 7 2.60 7.67 -22.67
CA ARG A 7 2.00 8.54 -21.67
C ARG A 7 1.29 7.75 -20.57
N LEU A 8 0.45 6.78 -20.95
CA LEU A 8 -0.26 5.94 -19.99
C LEU A 8 0.70 5.16 -19.09
N SER A 9 1.77 4.60 -19.66
CA SER A 9 2.82 3.95 -18.87
C SER A 9 3.48 4.90 -17.87
N GLN A 10 3.76 6.15 -18.28
CA GLN A 10 4.36 7.12 -17.37
C GLN A 10 3.40 7.51 -16.24
N VAL A 11 2.11 7.70 -16.54
CA VAL A 11 1.08 7.98 -15.54
C VAL A 11 0.99 6.85 -14.52
N ALA A 12 0.95 5.59 -14.98
CA ALA A 12 0.91 4.42 -14.10
C ALA A 12 2.14 4.35 -13.18
N MET A 13 3.34 4.60 -13.70
CA MET A 13 4.57 4.62 -12.89
C MET A 13 4.57 5.76 -11.88
N ASN A 14 4.13 6.96 -12.26
CA ASN A 14 4.00 8.09 -11.35
C ASN A 14 3.01 7.78 -10.22
N SER A 15 1.88 7.12 -10.53
CA SER A 15 0.90 6.72 -9.52
C SER A 15 1.49 5.71 -8.53
N ILE A 16 2.29 4.72 -8.96
CA ILE A 16 2.99 3.83 -8.03
C ILE A 16 3.96 4.61 -7.12
N THR A 17 4.75 5.54 -7.69
CA THR A 17 5.65 6.38 -6.90
C THR A 17 4.89 7.22 -5.88
N GLU A 18 3.71 7.72 -6.22
CA GLU A 18 2.85 8.47 -5.30
C GLU A 18 2.35 7.60 -4.15
N VAL A 19 1.98 6.33 -4.40
CA VAL A 19 1.65 5.38 -3.31
C VAL A 19 2.84 5.23 -2.36
N ASP A 20 4.05 4.98 -2.88
CA ASP A 20 5.25 4.81 -2.04
C ASP A 20 5.61 6.09 -1.27
N ALA A 21 5.33 7.27 -1.83
CA ALA A 21 5.54 8.54 -1.16
C ALA A 21 4.62 8.70 0.06
N PHE A 22 3.33 8.37 -0.05
CA PHE A 22 2.41 8.41 1.09
C PHE A 22 2.75 7.34 2.15
N ILE A 23 3.17 6.14 1.72
CA ILE A 23 3.67 5.12 2.65
C ILE A 23 4.93 5.63 3.37
N SER A 24 5.86 6.25 2.66
CA SER A 24 7.08 6.83 3.26
C SER A 24 6.76 7.96 4.25
N ALA A 25 5.77 8.79 3.94
CA ALA A 25 5.27 9.79 4.86
C ALA A 25 4.68 9.16 6.13
N SER A 26 3.94 8.05 6.03
CA SER A 26 3.43 7.32 7.20
C SER A 26 4.55 6.79 8.10
N LEU A 27 5.62 6.24 7.51
CA LEU A 27 6.78 5.71 8.25
C LEU A 27 7.58 6.79 8.99
N SER A 28 7.39 8.07 8.63
CA SER A 28 8.12 9.20 9.21
C SER A 28 7.40 9.83 10.42
N THR A 29 6.25 9.29 10.83
CA THR A 29 5.41 9.85 11.91
C THR A 29 5.80 9.37 13.32
N ASP A 30 6.78 8.46 13.44
CA ASP A 30 7.14 7.75 14.69
C ASP A 30 6.00 6.93 15.34
N GLU A 31 4.82 6.87 14.72
CA GLU A 31 3.64 6.15 15.24
C GLU A 31 3.64 4.65 14.86
N ILE A 32 4.39 4.28 13.82
CA ILE A 32 4.42 2.92 13.26
C ILE A 32 5.12 1.94 14.20
N THR A 33 4.44 0.85 14.53
CA THR A 33 5.02 -0.19 15.39
C THR A 33 5.89 -1.17 14.59
N PRO A 34 6.88 -1.84 15.23
CA PRO A 34 7.75 -2.80 14.52
C PRO A 34 6.97 -3.91 13.80
N LYS A 35 5.85 -4.35 14.38
CA LYS A 35 4.96 -5.35 13.77
C LYS A 35 4.33 -4.82 12.48
N LEU A 36 3.73 -3.63 12.50
CA LEU A 36 3.09 -3.03 11.33
C LEU A 36 4.11 -2.59 10.28
N LYS A 37 5.32 -2.21 10.71
CA LYS A 37 6.42 -1.87 9.82
C LYS A 37 6.76 -3.00 8.86
N ASN A 38 6.79 -4.25 9.32
CA ASN A 38 7.07 -5.40 8.45
C ASN A 38 6.03 -5.52 7.33
N GLY A 39 4.74 -5.37 7.65
CA GLY A 39 3.68 -5.40 6.65
C GLY A 39 3.75 -4.23 5.68
N ILE A 40 4.12 -3.04 6.15
CA ILE A 40 4.37 -1.87 5.30
C ILE A 40 5.54 -2.14 4.36
N ASP A 41 6.66 -2.66 4.87
CA ASP A 41 7.85 -2.97 4.07
C ASP A 41 7.55 -4.04 3.01
N ALA A 42 6.74 -5.06 3.34
CA ALA A 42 6.27 -6.05 2.37
C ALA A 42 5.47 -5.41 1.22
N VAL A 43 4.55 -4.49 1.54
CA VAL A 43 3.80 -3.72 0.53
C VAL A 43 4.75 -2.89 -0.34
N ARG A 44 5.73 -2.18 0.25
CA ARG A 44 6.70 -1.37 -0.51
C ARG A 44 7.56 -2.22 -1.43
N ASN A 45 8.01 -3.38 -0.97
CA ASN A 45 8.79 -4.32 -1.78
C ASN A 45 7.98 -4.80 -2.99
N GLY A 46 6.69 -5.11 -2.78
CA GLY A 46 5.79 -5.44 -3.87
C GLY A 46 5.56 -4.29 -4.85
N LEU A 47 5.34 -3.07 -4.37
CA LEU A 47 5.23 -1.88 -5.23
C LEU A 47 6.48 -1.67 -6.10
N ARG A 48 7.67 -1.87 -5.52
CA ARG A 48 8.94 -1.79 -6.26
C ARG A 48 9.06 -2.88 -7.31
N ALA A 49 8.61 -4.10 -7.03
CA ALA A 49 8.57 -5.18 -8.01
C ALA A 49 7.63 -4.84 -9.19
N VAL A 50 6.42 -4.34 -8.91
CA VAL A 50 5.47 -3.90 -9.94
C VAL A 50 6.04 -2.75 -10.78
N ALA A 51 6.68 -1.76 -10.14
CA ALA A 51 7.32 -0.66 -10.85
C ALA A 51 8.48 -1.14 -11.74
N THR A 52 9.29 -2.07 -11.24
CA THR A 52 10.40 -2.67 -11.99
C THR A 52 9.88 -3.44 -13.20
N GLU A 53 8.82 -4.24 -13.02
CA GLU A 53 8.17 -4.93 -14.12
C GLU A 53 7.63 -3.96 -15.18
N GLY A 54 6.91 -2.92 -14.74
CA GLY A 54 6.37 -1.89 -15.63
C GLY A 54 7.46 -1.17 -16.43
N ALA A 55 8.58 -0.84 -15.78
CA ALA A 55 9.73 -0.24 -16.43
C ALA A 55 10.40 -1.18 -17.43
N ASN A 56 10.60 -2.45 -17.08
CA ASN A 56 11.18 -3.47 -17.94
C ASN A 56 10.32 -3.73 -19.18
N ARG A 57 9.00 -3.91 -19.01
CA ARG A 57 8.08 -4.10 -20.13
C ARG A 57 8.00 -2.87 -21.03
N LYS A 58 8.07 -1.66 -20.47
CA LYS A 58 8.20 -0.41 -21.26
C LYS A 58 9.49 -0.38 -22.08
N ALA A 59 10.58 -0.96 -21.56
CA ALA A 59 11.86 -1.09 -22.24
C ALA A 59 11.94 -2.32 -23.19
N GLY A 60 10.88 -3.12 -23.29
CA GLY A 60 10.86 -4.34 -24.12
C GLY A 60 11.58 -5.54 -23.50
N ILE A 61 11.87 -5.50 -22.20
CA ILE A 61 12.49 -6.59 -21.44
C ILE A 61 11.37 -7.48 -20.88
N CYS A 62 11.36 -8.76 -21.25
CA CYS A 62 10.31 -9.72 -20.88
C CYS A 62 10.64 -10.58 -19.64
N ASP A 63 11.87 -10.58 -19.15
CA ASP A 63 12.25 -11.32 -17.95
C ASP A 63 12.01 -10.45 -16.71
N CYS A 64 10.97 -10.81 -15.96
CA CYS A 64 10.72 -10.26 -14.63
C CYS A 64 10.33 -11.43 -13.71
N PRO A 65 11.06 -11.68 -12.62
CA PRO A 65 10.65 -12.69 -11.65
C PRO A 65 9.41 -12.19 -10.90
N VAL A 66 8.28 -12.88 -11.07
CA VAL A 66 6.96 -12.48 -10.53
C VAL A 66 6.53 -13.35 -9.34
N ASP A 67 7.39 -14.27 -8.89
CA ASP A 67 6.96 -15.43 -8.09
C ASP A 67 6.84 -15.18 -6.58
N HIS A 68 6.98 -13.95 -6.09
CA HIS A 68 7.02 -13.66 -4.64
C HIS A 68 5.86 -12.79 -4.14
N PHE A 69 4.88 -12.43 -4.98
CA PHE A 69 3.76 -11.60 -4.53
C PHE A 69 2.85 -12.29 -3.52
N SER A 70 2.67 -13.62 -3.63
CA SER A 70 1.88 -14.38 -2.65
C SER A 70 2.51 -14.35 -1.26
N GLU A 71 3.83 -14.44 -1.18
CA GLU A 71 4.58 -14.39 0.09
C GLU A 71 4.50 -12.98 0.69
N LEU A 72 4.73 -11.93 -0.11
CA LEU A 72 4.60 -10.54 0.35
C LEU A 72 3.18 -10.21 0.84
N MET A 73 2.16 -10.75 0.17
CA MET A 73 0.77 -10.62 0.59
C MET A 73 0.48 -11.33 1.91
N GLN A 74 1.06 -12.52 2.10
CA GLN A 74 0.94 -13.26 3.34
C GLN A 74 1.62 -12.51 4.50
N ASP A 75 2.86 -12.04 4.32
CA ASP A 75 3.59 -11.26 5.32
C ASP A 75 2.84 -9.99 5.74
N ALA A 76 2.25 -9.29 4.75
CA ALA A 76 1.43 -8.12 5.00
C ALA A 76 0.14 -8.45 5.76
N HIS A 77 -0.49 -9.58 5.48
CA HIS A 77 -1.68 -10.04 6.20
C HIS A 77 -1.37 -10.48 7.63
N GLU A 78 -0.29 -11.23 7.86
CA GLU A 78 0.14 -11.67 9.19
C GLU A 78 0.49 -10.49 10.11
N SER A 79 0.89 -9.37 9.52
CA SER A 79 1.16 -8.13 10.25
C SER A 79 -0.10 -7.46 10.82
N VAL A 80 -1.29 -7.80 10.33
CA VAL A 80 -2.57 -7.27 10.82
C VAL A 80 -3.27 -8.30 11.71
N SER A 81 -3.53 -7.93 12.97
CA SER A 81 -4.32 -8.80 13.85
C SER A 81 -5.78 -8.77 13.42
N GLY A 82 -6.37 -9.93 13.13
CA GLY A 82 -7.67 -10.05 12.49
C GLY A 82 -8.78 -9.15 13.07
N SER A 83 -9.56 -8.57 12.15
CA SER A 83 -10.86 -7.91 12.38
C SER A 83 -10.88 -6.78 13.42
N THR A 84 -9.92 -5.86 13.37
CA THR A 84 -10.06 -4.55 14.03
C THR A 84 -11.14 -3.75 13.30
N PRO A 85 -12.28 -3.42 13.95
CA PRO A 85 -13.35 -2.65 13.31
C PRO A 85 -12.83 -1.24 12.96
N SER A 86 -13.21 -0.73 11.78
CA SER A 86 -12.72 0.58 11.33
C SER A 86 -13.16 1.70 12.29
N LEU A 87 -12.20 2.42 12.87
CA LEU A 87 -12.43 3.43 13.91
C LEU A 87 -12.68 4.85 13.37
N GLY A 88 -12.89 5.00 12.05
CA GLY A 88 -13.08 6.30 11.38
C GLY A 88 -11.80 6.85 10.75
N PRO A 89 -11.83 8.06 10.15
CA PRO A 89 -10.83 8.51 9.17
C PRO A 89 -9.49 9.01 9.73
N GLY A 90 -9.04 8.53 10.89
CA GLY A 90 -7.67 8.78 11.38
C GLY A 90 -7.64 9.45 12.74
N ARG A 91 -7.20 8.68 13.73
CA ARG A 91 -6.75 9.18 15.03
C ARG A 91 -5.24 9.39 15.03
N SER A 92 -4.53 8.62 14.22
CA SER A 92 -3.09 8.72 13.97
C SER A 92 -2.78 9.40 12.62
N MET A 93 -1.70 10.18 12.57
CA MET A 93 -1.23 10.78 11.32
C MET A 93 -0.78 9.71 10.32
N ALA A 94 -0.10 8.66 10.78
CA ALA A 94 0.28 7.54 9.92
C ALA A 94 -0.93 6.79 9.36
N ALA A 95 -1.98 6.57 10.17
CA ALA A 95 -3.21 5.92 9.69
C ALA A 95 -3.85 6.75 8.57
N ALA A 96 -3.92 8.07 8.74
CA ALA A 96 -4.42 8.97 7.70
C ALA A 96 -3.59 8.87 6.41
N MET A 97 -2.26 8.88 6.52
CA MET A 97 -1.36 8.73 5.36
C MET A 97 -1.54 7.39 4.65
N LEU A 98 -1.72 6.29 5.40
CA LEU A 98 -1.98 4.96 4.84
C LEU A 98 -3.36 4.87 4.15
N ARG A 99 -4.38 5.55 4.68
CA ARG A 99 -5.70 5.66 4.01
C ARG A 99 -5.60 6.45 2.71
N ILE A 100 -4.81 7.53 2.67
CA ILE A 100 -4.52 8.26 1.43
C ILE A 100 -3.75 7.35 0.46
N ALA A 101 -2.72 6.64 0.92
CA ALA A 101 -1.98 5.68 0.12
C ALA A 101 -2.91 4.59 -0.47
N SER A 102 -3.89 4.11 0.30
CA SER A 102 -4.91 3.16 -0.17
C SER A 102 -5.75 3.74 -1.32
N ALA A 103 -6.20 4.99 -1.20
CA ALA A 103 -6.95 5.66 -2.27
C ALA A 103 -6.09 5.85 -3.54
N VAL A 104 -4.83 6.26 -3.37
CA VAL A 104 -3.88 6.39 -4.49
C VAL A 104 -3.56 5.02 -5.11
N ALA A 105 -3.49 3.95 -4.32
CA ALA A 105 -3.24 2.60 -4.83
C ALA A 105 -4.38 2.09 -5.72
N ARG A 106 -5.64 2.43 -5.39
CA ARG A 106 -6.79 2.14 -6.28
C ARG A 106 -6.66 2.88 -7.61
N ARG A 107 -6.21 4.14 -7.58
CA ARG A 107 -5.94 4.91 -8.80
C ARG A 107 -4.80 4.29 -9.61
N ALA A 108 -3.71 3.90 -8.95
CA ALA A 108 -2.57 3.24 -9.58
C ALA A 108 -2.96 1.91 -10.25
N GLU A 109 -3.85 1.11 -9.66
CA GLU A 109 -4.40 -0.08 -10.30
C GLU A 109 -5.08 0.25 -11.62
N VAL A 110 -5.97 1.25 -11.63
CA VAL A 110 -6.69 1.68 -12.84
C VAL A 110 -5.70 2.15 -13.92
N ASP A 111 -4.69 2.93 -13.54
CA ASP A 111 -3.67 3.42 -14.47
C ASP A 111 -2.84 2.25 -15.05
N LEU A 112 -2.50 1.25 -14.24
CA LEU A 112 -1.77 0.05 -14.69
C LEU A 112 -2.59 -0.81 -15.65
N VAL A 113 -3.89 -0.96 -15.39
CA VAL A 113 -4.81 -1.65 -16.31
C VAL A 113 -4.87 -0.92 -17.64
N ALA A 114 -5.01 0.41 -17.61
CA ALA A 114 -5.05 1.23 -18.82
C ALA A 114 -3.74 1.17 -19.61
N ALA A 115 -2.59 1.14 -18.91
CA ALA A 115 -1.28 1.05 -19.54
C ALA A 115 -0.95 -0.35 -20.07
N SER A 116 -1.54 -1.42 -19.51
CA SER A 116 -1.29 -2.81 -19.91
C SER A 116 0.20 -3.19 -19.91
N ILE A 117 0.95 -2.66 -18.95
CA ILE A 117 2.42 -2.81 -18.85
C ILE A 117 2.86 -3.76 -17.73
N VAL A 118 1.95 -4.53 -17.15
CA VAL A 118 2.24 -5.47 -16.06
C VAL A 118 1.43 -6.77 -16.24
N THR A 119 1.88 -7.83 -15.58
CA THR A 119 1.23 -9.14 -15.55
C THR A 119 -0.06 -9.15 -14.75
N ALA A 120 -0.86 -10.20 -14.97
CA ALA A 120 -2.02 -10.49 -14.13
C ALA A 120 -1.66 -10.69 -12.65
N ALA A 121 -0.48 -11.25 -12.35
CA ALA A 121 0.00 -11.43 -10.97
C ALA A 121 0.29 -10.08 -10.29
N SER A 122 1.01 -9.18 -10.95
CA SER A 122 1.24 -7.81 -10.48
C SER A 122 -0.05 -7.03 -10.30
N LEU A 123 -1.02 -7.17 -11.21
CA LEU A 123 -2.36 -6.60 -11.04
C LEU A 123 -3.12 -7.23 -9.86
N GLY A 124 -2.97 -8.53 -9.65
CA GLY A 124 -3.53 -9.23 -8.49
C GLY A 124 -3.00 -8.68 -7.17
N PHE A 125 -1.69 -8.45 -7.09
CA PHE A 125 -1.06 -7.77 -5.95
C PHE A 125 -1.63 -6.35 -5.77
N MET A 126 -1.62 -5.53 -6.83
CA MET A 126 -2.10 -4.14 -6.78
C MET A 126 -3.56 -4.01 -6.34
N ARG A 127 -4.42 -4.98 -6.68
CA ARG A 127 -5.81 -5.04 -6.22
C ARG A 127 -5.95 -5.25 -4.72
N ALA A 128 -4.99 -5.95 -4.11
CA ALA A 128 -5.04 -6.27 -2.69
C ALA A 128 -4.39 -5.18 -1.82
N VAL A 129 -3.44 -4.41 -2.37
CA VAL A 129 -2.74 -3.30 -1.67
C VAL A 129 -3.69 -2.31 -0.97
N PRO A 130 -4.78 -1.79 -1.59
CA PRO A 130 -5.69 -0.89 -0.91
C PRO A 130 -6.32 -1.48 0.36
N GLY A 131 -6.67 -2.77 0.31
CA GLY A 131 -7.23 -3.50 1.45
C GLY A 131 -6.21 -3.64 2.57
N LEU A 132 -4.98 -4.05 2.23
CA LEU A 132 -3.87 -4.16 3.18
C LEU A 132 -3.56 -2.83 3.86
N LEU A 133 -3.40 -1.74 3.10
CA LEU A 133 -3.11 -0.41 3.65
C LEU A 133 -4.22 0.08 4.59
N THR A 134 -5.48 -0.22 4.28
CA THR A 134 -6.62 0.10 5.17
C THR A 134 -6.55 -0.73 6.45
N ALA A 135 -6.27 -2.03 6.33
CA ALA A 135 -6.18 -2.93 7.48
C ALA A 135 -5.02 -2.55 8.43
N ILE A 136 -3.86 -2.18 7.87
CA ILE A 136 -2.73 -1.64 8.64
C ILE A 136 -3.12 -0.33 9.33
N ALA A 137 -3.83 0.58 8.63
CA ALA A 137 -4.30 1.83 9.21
C ALA A 137 -5.30 1.63 10.36
N ASP A 138 -6.23 0.68 10.21
CA ASP A 138 -7.20 0.34 11.25
C ASP A 138 -6.51 -0.27 12.49
N GLU A 139 -5.50 -1.14 12.31
CA GLU A 139 -4.73 -1.68 13.45
C GLU A 139 -3.90 -0.58 14.14
N LEU A 140 -3.36 0.37 13.38
CA LEU A 140 -2.62 1.50 13.92
C LEU A 140 -3.54 2.41 14.77
N ASP A 141 -4.71 2.77 14.25
CA ASP A 141 -5.72 3.54 15.00
C ASP A 141 -6.17 2.78 16.27
N ALA A 142 -6.28 1.46 16.21
CA ALA A 142 -6.63 0.63 17.35
C ALA A 142 -5.51 0.56 18.41
N GLU A 143 -4.25 0.52 18.00
CA GLU A 143 -3.12 0.55 18.92
C GLU A 143 -3.00 1.90 19.62
N GLU A 144 -3.18 3.00 18.88
CA GLU A 144 -3.20 4.35 19.44
C GLU A 144 -4.32 4.49 20.49
N TRP A 145 -5.49 3.93 20.23
CA TRP A 145 -6.61 3.90 21.18
C TRP A 145 -6.27 3.16 22.48
N ARG A 146 -5.51 2.06 22.41
CA ARG A 146 -5.07 1.29 23.60
C ARG A 146 -4.05 2.06 24.46
N ARG A 147 -3.35 3.06 23.90
CA ARG A 147 -2.33 3.86 24.60
C ARG A 147 -2.89 5.02 25.41
N ILE A 148 -4.14 5.43 25.17
CA ILE A 148 -4.79 6.50 25.92
C ILE A 148 -5.09 5.99 27.35
N PRO A 149 -4.52 6.60 28.41
CA PRO A 149 -4.79 6.20 29.79
C PRO A 149 -6.29 6.32 30.12
N VAL A 150 -6.85 5.31 30.76
CA VAL A 150 -8.28 5.20 31.09
C VAL A 150 -8.73 6.18 32.19
N GLU A 151 -7.82 6.98 32.75
CA GLU A 151 -8.10 7.91 33.87
C GLU A 151 -8.97 9.12 33.51
N ILE A 152 -9.39 9.28 32.24
CA ILE A 152 -10.45 10.23 31.82
C ILE A 152 -11.76 9.47 31.55
N ARG A 153 -12.12 8.55 32.45
CA ARG A 153 -13.46 7.94 32.55
C ARG A 153 -14.04 8.10 33.96
N THR A 154 -13.87 9.28 34.54
CA THR A 154 -14.85 9.84 35.49
C THR A 154 -15.57 10.93 34.68
N ASP A 155 -16.84 10.80 34.31
CA ASP A 155 -17.95 10.82 35.24
C ASP A 155 -19.14 9.99 34.74
N LYS A 156 -19.62 9.05 35.57
CA LYS A 156 -21.00 8.99 36.07
C LYS A 156 -21.04 8.26 37.39
#